data_AF-A0A016X2Y2-F1
#
_entry.id   AF-A0A016X2Y2-F1
#
_cell.length_a   1.000
_cell.length_b   1.000
_cell.length_c   1.000
_cell.angle_alpha   90.00
_cell.angle_beta   90.00
_cell.angle_gamma   90.00
#
_symmetry.space_group_name_H-M   'P 1'
#
loop_
_entity.id
_entity.type
_entity.pdbx_description
1 polymer ?
#
loop_
_entity_poly.entity_id
_entity_poly.type
_entity_poly.pdbx_seq_one_letter_code
_entity_poly.pdbx_strand_id
1 'polypeptide(L)'
;MADLLPVEVPEDFTRSRNRDHTGQLRPISDDLRLAYGTAGFRHNAALLPFVVFRMGYLAGLRARELNVTIGLMITASHNPATDNGVKIVDPKGEMLATEWEKYASELVNASDEQLPTAVRALEVQETLNGQLDADQCCSAAWHSGYLLRCLADNALIMLSDI
;
A
#
# COMPACT_ATOMS: atom_id res chain seq x y z
N MET A 1 1.53 -12.02 -26.31
CA MET A 1 1.84 -10.79 -25.55
C MET A 1 0.62 -10.55 -24.70
N ALA A 2 0.70 -10.78 -23.38
CA ALA A 2 -0.42 -10.48 -22.50
C ALA A 2 -0.68 -8.97 -22.62
N ASP A 3 -1.85 -8.60 -23.13
CA ASP A 3 -2.30 -7.22 -23.13
C ASP A 3 -2.48 -6.83 -21.67
N LEU A 4 -1.47 -6.15 -21.13
CA LEU A 4 -1.48 -5.67 -19.76
C LEU A 4 -2.50 -4.55 -19.66
N LEU A 5 -3.68 -4.87 -19.12
CA LEU A 5 -4.72 -3.89 -18.85
C LEU A 5 -4.16 -2.67 -18.09
N PRO A 6 -4.75 -1.47 -18.28
CA PRO A 6 -4.36 -0.28 -17.53
C PRO A 6 -4.51 -0.53 -16.01
N VAL A 7 -3.55 -0.04 -15.23
CA VAL A 7 -3.65 0.00 -13.76
C VAL A 7 -4.73 1.02 -13.41
N GLU A 8 -5.92 0.55 -13.04
CA GLU A 8 -7.05 1.39 -12.63
C GLU A 8 -6.95 1.69 -11.13
N VAL A 9 -6.30 2.80 -10.78
CA VAL A 9 -6.28 3.28 -9.39
C VAL A 9 -7.64 3.93 -9.06
N PRO A 10 -8.35 3.53 -8.00
CA PRO A 10 -9.59 4.17 -7.60
C PRO A 10 -9.32 5.64 -7.27
N GLU A 11 -10.15 6.53 -7.80
CA GLU A 11 -9.98 7.97 -7.61
C GLU A 11 -9.82 8.35 -6.14
N ASP A 12 -10.61 7.79 -5.23
CA ASP A 12 -10.59 8.15 -3.80
C ASP A 12 -9.23 7.92 -3.09
N PHE A 13 -8.29 7.19 -3.71
CA PHE A 13 -6.95 6.91 -3.17
C PHE A 13 -5.81 7.52 -3.98
N THR A 14 -6.12 8.45 -4.89
CA THR A 14 -5.14 9.35 -5.50
C THR A 14 -4.84 10.52 -4.55
N ARG A 15 -3.70 11.18 -4.72
CA ARG A 15 -3.30 12.34 -3.91
C ARG A 15 -4.30 13.48 -4.07
N SER A 16 -4.74 13.74 -5.30
CA SER A 16 -5.70 14.81 -5.63
C SER A 16 -7.10 14.58 -5.05
N ARG A 17 -7.49 13.32 -4.84
CA ARG A 17 -8.85 12.91 -4.46
C ARG A 17 -8.93 12.19 -3.12
N ASN A 18 -7.84 12.15 -2.36
CA ASN A 18 -7.80 11.56 -1.02
C ASN A 18 -8.91 12.15 -0.13
N ARG A 19 -9.65 11.28 0.54
CA ARG A 19 -10.68 11.64 1.52
C ARG A 19 -10.27 11.13 2.89
N ASP A 20 -10.56 11.91 3.93
CA ASP A 20 -10.38 11.44 5.31
C ASP A 20 -11.44 10.40 5.70
N HIS A 21 -11.32 9.87 6.92
CA HIS A 21 -12.24 8.86 7.48
C HIS A 21 -13.70 9.34 7.59
N THR A 22 -13.98 10.63 7.46
CA THR A 22 -15.34 11.20 7.44
C THR A 22 -15.86 11.41 6.01
N GLY A 23 -15.06 11.10 4.99
CA GLY A 23 -15.38 11.31 3.57
C GLY A 23 -15.07 12.72 3.07
N GLN A 24 -14.51 13.60 3.91
CA GLN A 24 -14.15 14.95 3.52
C GLN A 24 -12.90 14.94 2.64
N LEU A 25 -12.92 15.71 1.55
CA LEU A 25 -11.80 15.81 0.61
C LEU A 25 -10.59 16.48 1.28
N ARG A 26 -9.46 15.79 1.26
CA ARG A 26 -8.16 16.20 1.79
C ARG A 26 -7.06 15.96 0.75
N PRO A 27 -6.97 16.80 -0.30
CA PRO A 27 -5.96 16.64 -1.33
C PRO A 27 -4.56 16.78 -0.74
N ILE A 28 -3.62 16.01 -1.30
CA ILE A 28 -2.25 15.95 -0.83
C ILE A 28 -1.34 16.60 -1.86
N SER A 29 -0.61 17.65 -1.44
CA SER A 29 0.35 18.32 -2.31
C SER A 29 1.44 17.36 -2.75
N ASP A 30 1.84 17.40 -4.02
CA ASP A 30 2.97 16.65 -4.55
C ASP A 30 4.32 17.04 -3.93
N ASP A 31 4.39 18.15 -3.21
CA ASP A 31 5.58 18.53 -2.44
C ASP A 31 5.68 17.78 -1.10
N LEU A 32 4.57 17.22 -0.60
CA LEU A 32 4.57 16.47 0.65
C LEU A 32 5.27 15.13 0.44
N ARG A 33 6.45 14.99 1.05
CA ARG A 33 7.22 13.75 1.10
C ARG A 33 7.00 13.06 2.44
N LEU A 34 6.52 11.83 2.40
CA LEU A 34 6.35 10.97 3.56
C LEU A 34 7.53 9.99 3.62
N ALA A 35 8.17 9.89 4.78
CA ALA A 35 9.28 8.96 5.00
C ALA A 35 8.77 7.68 5.69
N TYR A 36 9.22 6.53 5.20
CA TYR A 36 9.03 5.26 5.90
C TYR A 36 10.14 5.10 6.93
N GLY A 37 9.79 4.99 8.21
CA GLY A 37 10.74 4.76 9.29
C GLY A 37 10.56 3.41 9.97
N THR A 38 11.25 3.22 11.09
CA THR A 38 11.15 1.99 11.92
C THR A 38 9.73 1.68 12.39
N ALA A 39 8.86 2.69 12.46
CA ALA A 39 7.46 2.56 12.83
C ALA A 39 6.48 2.70 11.65
N GLY A 40 6.99 2.59 10.41
CA GLY A 40 6.26 2.82 9.18
C GLY A 40 5.99 4.30 8.89
N PHE A 41 4.92 4.57 8.13
CA PHE A 41 4.46 5.94 7.88
C PHE A 41 3.66 6.46 9.07
N ARG A 42 3.95 7.69 9.48
CA ARG A 42 3.22 8.40 10.53
C ARG A 42 2.91 9.81 10.08
N HIS A 43 1.65 10.20 10.19
CA HIS A 43 1.20 11.54 9.87
C HIS A 43 -0.18 11.79 10.52
N ASN A 44 -0.67 13.01 10.39
CA ASN A 44 -2.07 13.35 10.67
C ASN A 44 -3.02 12.33 10.02
N ALA A 45 -3.96 11.81 10.81
CA ALA A 45 -4.88 10.75 10.42
C ALA A 45 -5.74 11.11 9.19
N ALA A 46 -6.01 12.39 8.95
CA ALA A 46 -6.78 12.86 7.80
C ALA A 46 -6.05 12.66 6.46
N LEU A 47 -4.72 12.52 6.47
CA LEU A 47 -3.90 12.33 5.28
C LEU A 47 -3.48 10.86 5.06
N LEU A 48 -3.79 9.96 5.98
CA LEU A 48 -3.36 8.56 5.90
C LEU A 48 -4.20 7.62 5.04
N PRO A 49 -5.48 7.88 4.65
CA PRO A 49 -6.26 6.92 3.87
C PRO A 49 -5.60 6.47 2.56
N PHE A 50 -5.07 7.39 1.75
CA PHE A 50 -4.33 7.00 0.55
C PHE A 50 -3.01 6.24 0.86
N VAL A 51 -2.35 6.56 1.97
CA VAL A 51 -1.13 5.85 2.42
C VAL A 51 -1.49 4.41 2.76
N VAL A 52 -2.53 4.20 3.56
CA VAL A 52 -3.02 2.88 3.95
C VAL A 52 -3.39 2.07 2.71
N PHE A 53 -4.03 2.69 1.73
CA PHE A 53 -4.36 2.04 0.46
C PHE A 53 -3.11 1.53 -0.27
N ARG A 54 -2.14 2.42 -0.52
CA ARG A 54 -0.89 2.08 -1.22
C ARG A 54 -0.05 1.05 -0.44
N MET A 55 -0.07 1.13 0.88
CA MET A 55 0.59 0.16 1.77
C MET A 55 -0.11 -1.20 1.77
N GLY A 56 -1.45 -1.23 1.72
CA GLY A 56 -2.21 -2.46 1.56
C GLY A 56 -1.93 -3.15 0.23
N TYR A 57 -1.77 -2.37 -0.84
CA TYR A 57 -1.32 -2.89 -2.13
C TYR A 57 0.07 -3.54 -2.04
N LEU A 58 1.04 -2.84 -1.45
CA LEU A 58 2.39 -3.36 -1.25
C LEU A 58 2.40 -4.62 -0.37
N ALA A 59 1.61 -4.64 0.70
CA ALA A 59 1.46 -5.81 1.58
C ALA A 59 0.89 -7.01 0.82
N GLY A 60 -0.06 -6.79 -0.09
CA GLY A 60 -0.59 -7.82 -0.97
C GLY A 60 0.47 -8.39 -1.92
N LEU A 61 1.31 -7.55 -2.52
CA LEU A 61 2.44 -8.02 -3.33
C LEU A 61 3.43 -8.84 -2.49
N ARG A 62 3.81 -8.33 -1.31
CA ARG A 62 4.71 -9.03 -0.38
C ARG A 62 4.17 -10.39 0.06
N ALA A 63 2.87 -10.47 0.35
CA ALA A 63 2.21 -11.70 0.75
C ALA A 63 2.25 -12.76 -0.36
N ARG A 64 2.15 -12.31 -1.61
CA ARG A 64 2.24 -13.19 -2.78
C ARG A 64 3.68 -13.63 -3.06
N GLU A 65 4.63 -12.71 -2.97
CA GLU A 65 6.07 -13.01 -3.11
C GLU A 65 6.50 -14.13 -2.15
N LEU A 66 6.09 -14.02 -0.89
CA LEU A 66 6.47 -14.96 0.15
C LEU A 66 5.49 -16.14 0.30
N ASN A 67 4.35 -16.10 -0.39
CA ASN A 67 3.23 -17.04 -0.28
C ASN A 67 2.81 -17.31 1.18
N VAL A 68 2.68 -16.25 1.97
CA VAL A 68 2.37 -16.27 3.41
C VAL A 68 1.59 -15.03 3.81
N THR A 69 1.00 -15.06 5.00
CA THR A 69 0.27 -13.92 5.52
C THR A 69 1.19 -12.77 5.93
N ILE A 70 0.87 -11.55 5.49
CA ILE A 70 1.56 -10.31 5.85
C ILE A 70 0.65 -9.44 6.70
N GLY A 71 1.19 -8.85 7.77
CA GLY A 71 0.45 -7.94 8.63
C GLY A 71 0.48 -6.52 8.11
N LEU A 72 -0.66 -5.83 8.13
CA LEU A 72 -0.74 -4.38 7.99
C LEU A 72 -1.28 -3.80 9.30
N MET A 73 -0.41 -3.12 10.05
CA MET A 73 -0.76 -2.57 11.35
C MET A 73 -1.05 -1.08 11.23
N ILE A 74 -2.26 -0.66 11.63
CA ILE A 74 -2.64 0.75 11.74
C ILE A 74 -2.69 1.10 13.22
N THR A 75 -1.83 2.02 13.67
CA THR A 75 -1.73 2.37 15.08
C THR A 75 -1.18 3.78 15.32
N ALA A 76 -1.80 4.46 16.29
CA ALA A 76 -1.34 5.75 16.80
C ALA A 76 -0.34 5.62 17.96
N SER A 77 -0.01 4.41 18.45
CA SER A 77 0.98 4.16 19.52
C SER A 77 0.93 5.23 20.65
N HIS A 78 1.99 6.02 20.85
CA HIS A 78 2.06 7.13 21.83
C HIS A 78 1.95 8.53 21.19
N ASN A 79 1.45 8.61 19.95
CA ASN A 79 1.30 9.87 19.23
C ASN A 79 0.03 10.61 19.70
N PRO A 80 -0.07 11.92 19.41
CA PRO A 80 -1.32 12.65 19.60
C PRO A 80 -2.51 11.96 18.91
N ALA A 81 -3.72 12.09 19.46
CA ALA A 81 -4.92 11.46 18.90
C ALA A 81 -5.26 11.92 17.46
N THR A 82 -4.70 13.04 17.01
CA THR A 82 -4.83 13.54 15.63
C THR A 82 -3.94 12.82 14.64
N ASP A 83 -2.95 12.06 15.12
CA ASP A 83 -1.99 11.33 14.31
C ASP A 83 -2.32 9.84 14.32
N ASN A 84 -1.97 9.17 13.23
CA ASN A 84 -2.02 7.72 13.15
C ASN A 84 -0.76 7.24 12.41
N GLY A 85 -0.65 5.94 12.18
CA GLY A 85 0.43 5.39 11.39
C GLY A 85 0.06 4.05 10.80
N VAL A 86 0.81 3.67 9.76
CA VAL A 86 0.67 2.39 9.09
C VAL A 86 2.05 1.77 8.85
N LYS A 87 2.19 0.49 9.20
CA LYS A 87 3.41 -0.29 8.95
C LYS A 87 3.07 -1.69 8.48
N ILE A 88 3.96 -2.27 7.66
CA ILE A 88 3.91 -3.68 7.30
C ILE A 88 4.71 -4.49 8.31
N VAL A 89 4.17 -5.65 8.66
CA VAL A 89 4.77 -6.67 9.53
C VAL A 89 4.95 -7.93 8.71
N ASP A 90 6.20 -8.36 8.58
CA ASP A 90 6.57 -9.57 7.85
C ASP A 90 6.21 -10.83 8.68
N PRO A 91 6.24 -12.04 8.10
CA PRO A 91 5.49 -13.21 8.58
C PRO A 91 5.80 -13.69 10.00
N LYS A 92 7.03 -13.52 10.50
CA LYS A 92 7.39 -13.95 11.87
C LYS A 92 7.30 -12.80 12.89
N GLY A 93 6.62 -11.71 12.52
CA GLY A 93 6.45 -10.53 13.36
C GLY A 93 7.59 -9.51 13.24
N GLU A 94 8.54 -9.74 12.33
CA GLU A 94 9.60 -8.79 12.01
C GLU A 94 9.10 -7.57 11.26
N MET A 95 9.94 -6.53 11.24
CA MET A 95 9.72 -5.35 10.41
C MET A 95 9.86 -5.71 8.93
N LEU A 96 9.21 -4.92 8.08
CA LEU A 96 9.39 -5.00 6.63
C LEU A 96 10.88 -5.01 6.25
N ALA A 97 11.27 -5.93 5.36
CA ALA A 97 12.62 -5.98 4.82
C ALA A 97 13.07 -4.61 4.26
N THR A 98 14.33 -4.22 4.47
CA THR A 98 14.85 -2.90 4.05
C THR A 98 14.72 -2.68 2.55
N GLU A 99 14.84 -3.75 1.76
CA GLU A 99 14.62 -3.71 0.31
C GLU A 99 13.18 -3.35 -0.07
N TRP A 100 12.21 -3.60 0.81
CA TRP A 100 10.80 -3.27 0.59
C TRP A 100 10.41 -1.89 1.14
N GLU A 101 11.18 -1.32 2.06
CA GLU A 101 10.96 0.05 2.56
C GLU A 101 11.13 1.11 1.46
N LYS A 102 12.04 0.88 0.49
CA LYS A 102 12.17 1.74 -0.70
C LYS A 102 10.91 1.69 -1.56
N TYR A 103 10.29 0.51 -1.74
CA TYR A 103 9.06 0.37 -2.52
C TYR A 103 7.87 1.01 -1.83
N ALA A 104 7.80 0.93 -0.50
CA ALA A 104 6.82 1.68 0.29
C ALA A 104 6.98 3.19 0.07
N SER A 105 8.21 3.69 0.13
CA SER A 105 8.53 5.11 -0.08
C SER A 105 8.22 5.58 -1.50
N GLU A 106 8.58 4.79 -2.52
CA GLU A 106 8.31 5.09 -3.93
C GLU A 106 6.80 5.11 -4.21
N LEU A 107 6.06 4.10 -3.77
CA LEU A 107 4.62 4.04 -3.98
C LEU A 107 3.90 5.18 -3.30
N VAL A 108 4.17 5.46 -2.02
CA VAL A 108 3.46 6.50 -1.27
C VAL A 108 3.78 7.90 -1.76
N ASN A 109 5.00 8.15 -2.23
CA ASN A 109 5.41 9.46 -2.73
C ASN A 109 5.18 9.68 -4.23
N ALA A 110 4.83 8.64 -4.99
CA ALA A 110 4.49 8.78 -6.41
C ALA A 110 3.32 9.77 -6.60
N SER A 111 3.45 10.68 -7.59
CA SER A 111 2.33 11.50 -8.04
C SER A 111 1.22 10.63 -8.64
N ASP A 112 0.06 11.22 -8.88
CA ASP A 112 -1.07 10.50 -9.46
C ASP A 112 -0.77 10.00 -10.88
N GLU A 113 0.05 10.74 -11.64
CA GLU A 113 0.54 10.36 -12.96
C GLU A 113 1.62 9.26 -12.91
N GLN A 114 2.45 9.29 -11.86
CA GLN A 114 3.56 8.34 -11.69
C GLN A 114 3.11 7.00 -11.11
N LEU A 115 2.03 6.98 -10.32
CA LEU A 115 1.58 5.81 -9.57
C LEU A 115 1.34 4.58 -10.46
N PRO A 116 0.65 4.65 -11.62
CA PRO A 116 0.48 3.49 -12.50
C PRO A 116 1.82 2.91 -12.96
N THR A 117 2.80 3.77 -13.22
CA THR A 117 4.14 3.34 -13.67
C THR A 117 4.92 2.71 -12.51
N ALA A 118 4.84 3.27 -11.31
CA ALA A 118 5.48 2.73 -10.11
C ALA A 118 4.91 1.33 -9.76
N VAL A 119 3.59 1.16 -9.82
CA VAL A 119 2.92 -0.13 -9.59
C VAL A 119 3.40 -1.17 -10.60
N ARG A 120 3.42 -0.82 -11.90
CA ARG A 120 3.92 -1.74 -12.94
C ARG A 120 5.38 -2.11 -12.76
N ALA A 121 6.22 -1.16 -12.37
CA ALA A 121 7.64 -1.44 -12.14
C ALA A 121 7.84 -2.49 -11.03
N LEU A 122 7.04 -2.42 -9.96
CA LEU A 122 7.06 -3.42 -8.90
C LEU A 122 6.57 -4.78 -9.38
N GLU A 123 5.41 -4.84 -10.04
CA GLU A 123 4.87 -6.10 -10.59
C GLU A 123 5.86 -6.81 -11.53
N VAL A 124 6.56 -6.04 -12.37
CA VAL A 124 7.58 -6.58 -13.28
C VAL A 124 8.78 -7.09 -12.50
N GLN A 125 9.25 -6.36 -11.48
CA GLN A 125 10.37 -6.83 -10.63
C GLN A 125 10.03 -8.16 -9.93
N GLU A 126 8.83 -8.28 -9.37
CA GLU A 126 8.36 -9.52 -8.73
C GLU A 126 8.23 -10.69 -9.72
N THR A 127 7.78 -10.40 -10.95
CA THR A 127 7.70 -11.40 -12.02
C THR A 127 9.11 -11.85 -12.47
N LEU A 128 10.06 -10.92 -12.59
CA LEU A 128 11.45 -11.21 -12.97
C LEU A 128 12.20 -12.01 -11.90
N ASN A 129 11.83 -11.84 -10.62
CA ASN A 129 12.36 -12.65 -9.52
C ASN A 129 11.81 -14.09 -9.51
N GLY A 130 10.90 -14.43 -10.44
CA GLY A 130 10.35 -15.78 -10.60
C GLY A 130 9.33 -16.16 -9.53
N GLN A 131 8.77 -15.16 -8.82
CA GLN A 131 7.89 -15.37 -7.66
C GLN A 131 6.40 -15.19 -7.99
N LEU A 132 6.06 -14.57 -9.13
CA LEU A 132 4.68 -14.43 -9.62
C LEU A 132 4.53 -15.03 -11.01
N ASP A 133 3.56 -15.92 -11.20
CA ASP A 133 3.14 -16.35 -12.54
C ASP A 133 2.48 -15.17 -13.28
N ALA A 134 2.81 -14.99 -14.56
CA ALA A 134 2.33 -13.86 -15.38
C ALA A 134 0.79 -13.73 -15.41
N ASP A 135 0.07 -14.86 -15.36
CA ASP A 135 -1.41 -14.93 -15.32
C ASP A 135 -1.99 -14.45 -13.99
N GLN A 136 -1.22 -14.57 -12.92
CA GLN A 136 -1.56 -14.13 -11.58
C GLN A 136 -1.32 -12.61 -11.43
N CYS A 137 -0.40 -12.04 -12.20
CA CYS A 137 -0.15 -10.60 -12.27
C CYS A 137 -1.27 -9.87 -13.04
N CYS A 138 -1.80 -10.50 -14.10
CA CYS A 138 -2.73 -9.85 -15.03
C CYS A 138 -4.22 -9.84 -14.61
N SER A 139 -4.66 -10.66 -13.64
CA SER A 139 -6.09 -10.82 -13.32
C SER A 139 -6.58 -10.19 -12.02
N ALA A 140 -5.69 -9.73 -11.12
CA ALA A 140 -6.09 -9.56 -9.71
C ALA A 140 -5.87 -8.19 -9.07
N ALA A 141 -5.32 -7.20 -9.77
CA ALA A 141 -4.82 -6.00 -9.06
C ALA A 141 -5.89 -4.91 -8.81
N TRP A 142 -6.96 -4.81 -9.62
CA TRP A 142 -7.85 -3.61 -9.54
C TRP A 142 -9.34 -3.84 -9.85
N HIS A 143 -9.78 -5.05 -10.21
CA HIS A 143 -11.21 -5.29 -10.48
C HIS A 143 -12.01 -5.34 -9.17
N SER A 144 -12.74 -4.24 -8.91
CA SER A 144 -13.90 -4.09 -8.04
C SER A 144 -14.10 -5.22 -7.01
N GLY A 145 -13.46 -5.08 -5.84
CA GLY A 145 -13.65 -5.97 -4.68
C GLY A 145 -12.43 -6.81 -4.27
N TYR A 146 -11.38 -6.91 -5.10
CA TYR A 146 -10.22 -7.75 -4.78
C TYR A 146 -9.13 -7.10 -3.92
N LEU A 147 -9.05 -5.78 -3.79
CA LEU A 147 -8.13 -5.18 -2.81
C LEU A 147 -8.50 -5.64 -1.38
N LEU A 148 -9.81 -5.67 -1.09
CA LEU A 148 -10.38 -6.27 0.11
C LEU A 148 -10.17 -7.79 0.18
N ARG A 149 -10.04 -8.49 -0.96
CA ARG A 149 -9.85 -9.94 -1.01
C ARG A 149 -8.39 -10.40 -0.92
N CYS A 150 -7.42 -9.67 -1.47
CA CYS A 150 -6.00 -9.90 -1.21
C CYS A 150 -5.64 -9.56 0.24
N LEU A 151 -6.26 -8.51 0.80
CA LEU A 151 -6.31 -8.30 2.25
C LEU A 151 -6.99 -9.50 2.94
N ALA A 152 -8.16 -9.97 2.49
CA ALA A 152 -8.87 -11.06 3.15
C ALA A 152 -8.19 -12.45 3.04
N ASP A 153 -7.47 -12.74 1.96
CA ASP A 153 -6.92 -14.07 1.69
C ASP A 153 -5.54 -14.25 2.34
N ASN A 154 -4.68 -13.20 2.38
CA ASN A 154 -3.33 -13.28 2.97
C ASN A 154 -2.80 -11.96 3.62
N ALA A 155 -3.57 -10.89 3.78
CA ALA A 155 -3.08 -9.68 4.45
C ALA A 155 -3.97 -9.23 5.63
N LEU A 156 -3.57 -9.61 6.83
CA LEU A 156 -4.31 -9.30 8.05
C LEU A 156 -4.14 -7.82 8.42
N ILE A 157 -5.23 -7.03 8.30
CA ILE A 157 -5.28 -5.68 8.85
C ILE A 157 -5.51 -5.78 10.35
N MET A 158 -4.49 -5.38 11.11
CA MET A 158 -4.56 -5.28 12.56
C MET A 158 -4.80 -3.81 12.93
N LEU A 159 -6.03 -3.51 13.37
CA LEU A 159 -6.37 -2.22 13.97
C LEU A 159 -6.12 -2.34 15.48
N SER A 160 -5.25 -1.50 16.04
CA SER A 160 -5.25 -1.29 17.49
C SER A 160 -6.25 -0.18 17.79
N ASP A 161 -7.20 -0.45 18.68
CA ASP A 161 -8.25 0.51 19.09
C ASP A 161 -7.65 1.89 19.42
N ILE A 162 -8.32 2.94 18.93
CA ILE A 162 -8.22 4.33 19.42
C ILE A 162 -9.24 4.50 20.53
#